data_AF-A0A920TN11-F1
#
_entry.id   AF-A0A920TN11-F1
#
_cell.length_a   1.000
_cell.length_b   1.000
_cell.length_c   1.000
_cell.angle_alpha   90.00
_cell.angle_beta   90.00
_cell.angle_gamma   90.00
#
_symmetry.space_group_name_H-M   'P 1'
#
loop_
_entity.id
_entity.type
_entity.pdbx_description
1 polymer ?
#
loop_
_entity_poly.entity_id
_entity_poly.type
_entity_poly.pdbx_seq_one_letter_code
_entity_poly.pdbx_strand_id
1 'polypeptide(L)' 'MKDVEVFFIANLNIVDKETYRLYEKGFFPILKKHGGEFVTYDDSIEHLEGDTPLKGRIVIFKFPQKK' A
#
# COMPACT_ATOMS: atom_id res chain seq x y z
N MET A 1 -22.15 -16.72 1.43
CA MET A 1 -20.75 -16.48 1.84
C MET A 1 -20.60 -14.99 1.96
N LYS A 2 -20.14 -14.49 3.12
CA LYS A 2 -19.96 -13.04 3.35
C LYS A 2 -18.96 -12.48 2.34
N ASP A 3 -19.23 -11.28 1.84
CA ASP A 3 -18.24 -10.50 1.09
C ASP A 3 -17.05 -10.24 2.03
N VAL A 4 -15.90 -10.84 1.72
CA VAL A 4 -14.66 -10.64 2.47
C VAL A 4 -13.85 -9.57 1.76
N GLU A 5 -13.45 -8.54 2.50
CA GLU A 5 -12.51 -7.54 2.02
C GLU A 5 -11.08 -8.00 2.33
N VAL A 6 -10.19 -7.90 1.34
CA VAL A 6 -8.77 -8.25 1.51
C VAL A 6 -7.97 -6.95 1.60
N PHE A 7 -7.27 -6.77 2.72
CA PHE A 7 -6.36 -5.65 2.94
C PHE A 7 -4.93 -6.05 2.60
N PHE A 8 -4.32 -5.33 1.68
CA PHE A 8 -2.91 -5.47 1.31
C PHE A 8 -2.12 -4.35 1.98
N ILE A 9 -1.16 -4.72 2.81
CA ILE A 9 -0.26 -3.79 3.50
C ILE A 9 1.13 -3.93 2.88
N ALA A 10 1.72 -2.83 2.44
CA ALA A 10 3.08 -2.81 1.91
C ALA A 10 3.93 -1.77 2.63
N ASN A 11 5.16 -2.17 3.01
CA ASN A 11 6.20 -1.26 3.46
C ASN A 11 7.15 -0.95 2.31
N LEU A 12 7.33 0.33 1.99
CA LEU A 12 8.11 0.81 0.87
C LEU A 12 9.20 1.75 1.38
N ASN A 13 10.46 1.32 1.24
CA ASN A 13 11.60 2.22 1.45
C ASN A 13 11.89 3.00 0.17
N ILE A 14 11.34 4.22 0.06
CA ILE A 14 11.45 5.05 -1.13
C ILE A 14 12.78 5.80 -1.12
N VAL A 15 13.73 5.37 -1.95
CA VAL A 15 15.08 5.96 -2.07
C VAL A 15 15.17 7.07 -3.13
N ASP A 16 14.29 7.05 -4.14
CA ASP A 16 14.19 8.05 -5.20
C ASP A 16 12.72 8.40 -5.43
N LYS A 17 12.34 9.62 -5.05
CA LYS A 17 10.97 10.10 -5.12
C LYS A 17 10.51 10.32 -6.57
N GLU A 18 11.38 10.75 -7.47
CA GLU A 18 11.03 11.05 -8.86
C GLU A 18 10.75 9.76 -9.62
N THR A 19 11.61 8.75 -9.44
CA THR A 19 11.38 7.42 -10.02
C THR A 19 10.13 6.75 -9.43
N TYR A 20 9.93 6.87 -8.11
CA TYR A 20 8.73 6.32 -7.47
C TYR A 20 7.43 6.95 -8.00
N ARG A 21 7.46 8.23 -8.34
CA ARG A 21 6.31 8.94 -8.94
C ARG A 21 5.89 8.35 -10.29
N LEU A 22 6.84 7.82 -11.07
CA LEU A 22 6.54 7.14 -12.34
C LEU A 22 5.82 5.81 -12.08
N TYR A 23 6.28 5.06 -11.07
CA TYR A 23 5.59 3.84 -10.62
C TYR A 23 4.15 4.14 -10.18
N GLU A 24 3.93 5.14 -9.32
CA GLU A 24 2.59 5.53 -8.86
C GLU A 24 1.64 5.80 -10.05
N LYS A 25 2.09 6.60 -11.03
CA LYS A 25 1.30 6.93 -12.23
C LYS A 25 0.86 5.70 -13.02
N GLY A 26 1.71 4.69 -13.13
CA GLY A 26 1.38 3.43 -13.81
C GLY A 26 0.56 2.46 -12.95
N PHE A 27 0.76 2.47 -11.64
CA PHE A 27 0.17 1.53 -10.70
C PHE A 27 -1.32 1.79 -10.44
N PHE A 28 -1.73 3.03 -10.17
CA PHE A 28 -3.12 3.35 -9.83
C PHE A 28 -4.15 2.92 -10.91
N PRO A 29 -3.87 3.09 -12.23
CA PRO A 29 -4.72 2.52 -13.28
C PRO A 29 -4.89 1.00 -13.18
N ILE A 30 -3.81 0.27 -12.86
CA ILE A 30 -3.83 -1.19 -12.71
C ILE A 30 -4.60 -1.58 -11.44
N LEU A 31 -4.36 -0.89 -10.33
CA LEU A 31 -5.10 -1.07 -9.08
C LEU A 31 -6.61 -1.01 -9.34
N LYS A 32 -7.07 0.08 -9.98
CA LYS A 32 -8.48 0.27 -10.32
C LYS A 32 -9.00 -0.80 -11.28
N LYS A 33 -8.22 -1.21 -12.28
CA LYS A 33 -8.59 -2.29 -13.23
C LYS A 33 -8.94 -3.60 -12.52
N HIS A 34 -8.26 -3.90 -11.41
CA HIS A 34 -8.51 -5.09 -10.60
C HIS A 34 -9.49 -4.88 -9.44
N GLY A 35 -10.17 -3.73 -9.38
CA GLY A 35 -11.11 -3.39 -8.32
C GLY A 35 -10.45 -3.03 -6.99
N GLY A 36 -9.15 -2.75 -6.99
CA GLY A 36 -8.45 -2.27 -5.82
C GLY A 36 -8.78 -0.82 -5.49
N GLU A 37 -8.82 -0.53 -4.19
CA GLU A 37 -9.07 0.77 -3.60
C GLU A 37 -7.85 1.17 -2.76
N PHE A 38 -7.41 2.43 -2.89
CA PHE A 38 -6.42 3.00 -1.99
C PHE A 38 -7.10 3.43 -0.70
N VAL A 39 -6.62 2.90 0.44
CA VAL A 39 -7.18 3.22 1.76
C VAL A 39 -6.43 4.38 2.38
N THR A 40 -5.14 4.20 2.62
CA THR A 40 -4.28 5.22 3.23
C THR A 40 -2.79 4.91 3.04
N TYR A 41 -1.94 5.89 3.30
CA TYR A 41 -0.52 5.68 3.54
C TYR A 41 -0.05 6.54 4.72
N ASP A 42 1.05 6.15 5.33
CA ASP A 42 1.78 6.95 6.32
C ASP A 42 3.28 6.88 6.05
N ASP A 43 3.95 8.03 6.19
CA ASP A 43 5.40 8.20 6.06
C ASP A 43 6.10 8.43 7.42
N SER A 44 5.32 8.61 8.48
CA SER A 44 5.76 9.01 9.82
C SER A 44 5.54 7.89 10.84
N ILE A 45 6.17 6.74 10.59
CA ILE A 45 5.99 5.54 11.40
C ILE A 45 6.52 5.76 12.83
N GLU A 46 5.64 5.56 13.81
CA GLU A 46 6.01 5.42 15.22
C GLU A 46 6.33 3.95 15.54
N HIS A 47 7.57 3.66 15.92
CA HIS A 47 8.00 2.30 16.26
C HIS A 47 7.71 2.01 17.73
N LEU A 48 6.77 1.11 18.00
CA LEU A 48 6.34 0.76 19.36
C LEU A 48 7.07 -0.47 19.90
N GLU A 49 7.22 -1.53 19.10
CA GLU A 49 7.72 -2.84 19.54
C GLU A 49 8.58 -3.53 18.46
N GLY A 50 9.47 -4.43 18.89
CA GLY A 50 10.37 -5.21 18.03
C GLY A 50 11.76 -4.59 17.84
N ASP A 51 12.70 -5.37 17.29
CA ASP A 51 14.11 -4.97 17.25
C ASP A 51 14.48 -4.08 16.07
N THR A 52 13.66 -4.07 15.01
CA THR A 52 13.96 -3.36 13.77
C THR A 52 12.84 -2.39 13.41
N PRO A 53 13.05 -1.07 13.56
CA PRO A 53 12.11 -0.07 13.10
C PRO A 53 11.88 -0.12 11.59
N LEU A 54 10.62 -0.04 11.19
CA LEU A 54 10.24 0.11 9.79
C LEU A 54 10.69 1.49 9.28
N LYS A 55 11.10 1.55 8.01
CA LYS A 55 11.53 2.77 7.34
C LYS A 55 10.67 3.04 6.12
N GLY A 56 10.55 4.31 5.77
CA GLY A 56 9.83 4.75 4.59
C GLY A 56 8.32 4.79 4.83
N ARG A 57 7.56 4.31 3.84
CA ARG A 57 6.11 4.42 3.78
C ARG A 57 5.43 3.11 4.13
N ILE A 58 4.32 3.16 4.85
CA ILE A 58 3.33 2.07 4.90
C ILE A 58 2.15 2.49 4.03
N VAL A 59 1.68 1.60 3.16
CA VAL A 59 0.49 1.82 2.34
C VAL A 59 -0.48 0.66 2.51
N ILE A 60 -1.78 0.98 2.56
CA ILE A 60 -2.86 0.01 2.66
C ILE A 60 -3.75 0.14 1.43
N PHE A 61 -3.93 -0.98 0.74
CA PHE A 61 -4.91 -1.14 -0.34
C PHE A 61 -5.98 -2.14 0.09
N LYS A 62 -7.16 -2.03 -0.51
CA LYS A 62 -8.29 -2.91 -0.28
C LYS A 62 -8.75 -3.50 -1.59
N PHE A 63 -9.04 -4.80 -1.61
CA PHE A 63 -9.62 -5.48 -2.77
C PHE A 63 -10.89 -6.22 -2.38
N PRO A 64 -11.91 -6.21 -3.25
CA PRO A 64 -13.04 -7.11 -3.10
C PRO A 64 -12.58 -8.53 -3.41
N GLN A 65 -12.84 -9.48 -2.51
CA GLN A 65 -12.65 -10.89 -2.84
C GLN A 65 -13.71 -11.29 -3.89
N LYS A 66 -13.31 -11.46 -5.14
CA LYS A 66 -14.17 -12.09 -6.15
C LYS A 66 -14.13 -13.61 -5.98
N LYS A 67 -15.30 -14.25 -6.09
CA LYS A 67 -15.46 -15.70 -6.18
C LYS A 67 -14.74 -16.27 -7.39
#